data_AF-A0A523SUJ4-F1
#
_entry.id   AF-A0A523SUJ4-F1
#
_cell.length_a   1.000
_cell.length_b   1.000
_cell.length_c   1.000
_cell.angle_alpha   90.00
_cell.angle_beta   90.00
_cell.angle_gamma   90.00
#
_symmetry.space_group_name_H-M   'P 1'
#
loop_
_entity.id
_entity.type
_entity.pdbx_description
1 polymer ?
#
loop_
_entity_poly.entity_id
_entity_poly.type
_entity_poly.pdbx_seq_one_letter_code
_entity_poly.pdbx_strand_id
1 'polypeptide(L)'
;MKLIKAMKHFIIFVLLSLILIASSCAPRHSLQSYHTSALSHRIDEILSDTLLQKATVGLRILSVSSGEVLYEKNSAKYYPPASNMKLLTTAGALFILKPEFRFKTLILTKGSLSGDTLHGDILIAGKGDPSLTTEMLSEIAHRIRAGGITHITGNILFDDTYFDTIPYGKGWMWDDLQYGFSAPINALSVNRNTCIISVKPGDKQGDALDVAIQPHTSSITIRNNGITGNAGELFIRLIFEEEKHIVIVAGSLPANAPVKRFTRAVIKPSLYASTLFKEKLEAAIKVTGQLKQAQADSSFDTLLVHYSAPLLKILYDLGKNSSNFIAEQTLKTIGAESEGIPGTAEKGIKAIAATLEQNRIVKGVLQQRDGSGLSRYNLITPNQITTMLYHLYYSFAYGPELLTTLPVSGIDGTLKN
;
A
#
# COMPACT_ATOMS: atom_id res chain seq x y z
N MET A 1 3.21 63.98 69.34
CA MET A 1 2.65 62.65 69.67
C MET A 1 1.67 62.08 68.63
N LYS A 2 0.90 62.89 67.88
CA LYS A 2 -0.01 62.40 66.82
C LYS A 2 0.70 61.91 65.54
N LEU A 3 1.84 62.50 65.15
CA LEU A 3 2.60 62.11 63.94
C LEU A 3 3.20 60.70 64.02
N ILE A 4 3.71 60.30 65.19
CA ILE A 4 4.35 58.99 65.40
C ILE A 4 3.31 57.86 65.34
N LYS A 5 2.07 58.12 65.75
CA LYS A 5 0.97 57.16 65.68
C LYS A 5 0.52 56.93 64.24
N ALA A 6 0.50 57.97 63.40
CA ALA A 6 0.16 57.85 61.97
C ALA A 6 1.23 57.09 61.18
N MET A 7 2.52 57.32 61.45
CA MET A 7 3.62 56.56 60.82
C MET A 7 3.59 55.07 61.16
N LYS A 8 3.24 54.68 62.39
CA LYS A 8 3.09 53.25 62.75
C LYS A 8 1.98 52.55 61.97
N HIS A 9 0.83 53.21 61.76
CA HIS A 9 -0.26 52.63 60.98
C HIS A 9 0.07 52.55 59.49
N PHE A 10 0.80 53.52 58.95
CA PHE A 10 1.27 53.49 57.56
C PHE A 10 2.28 52.36 57.32
N ILE A 11 3.25 52.17 58.22
CA ILE A 11 4.25 51.09 58.12
C ILE A 11 3.58 49.72 58.27
N ILE A 12 2.61 49.57 59.19
CA ILE A 12 1.84 48.33 59.34
C ILE A 12 1.00 48.05 58.09
N PHE A 13 0.39 49.07 57.49
CA PHE A 13 -0.39 48.92 56.25
C PHE A 13 0.48 48.53 55.06
N VAL A 14 1.68 49.14 54.93
CA VAL A 14 2.67 48.80 53.90
C VAL A 14 3.18 47.36 54.09
N LEU A 15 3.50 46.95 55.31
CA LEU A 15 3.91 45.57 55.63
C LEU A 15 2.81 44.54 55.37
N LEU A 16 1.55 44.84 55.73
CA LEU A 16 0.41 43.97 55.43
C LEU A 16 0.14 43.87 53.91
N SER A 17 0.29 44.96 53.17
CA SER A 17 0.14 44.95 51.70
C SER A 17 1.26 44.18 51.00
N LEU A 18 2.51 44.23 51.50
CA LEU A 18 3.63 43.43 51.00
C LEU A 18 3.46 41.93 51.28
N ILE A 19 2.87 41.56 52.42
CA ILE A 19 2.57 40.15 52.76
C ILE A 19 1.41 39.60 51.90
N LEU A 20 0.42 40.41 51.56
CA LEU A 20 -0.68 40.03 50.64
C LEU A 20 -0.22 39.88 49.18
N ILE A 21 0.76 40.67 48.73
CA ILE A 21 1.36 40.53 47.40
C ILE A 21 2.28 39.31 47.33
N ALA A 22 3.03 39.00 48.39
CA ALA A 22 3.87 37.79 48.46
C ALA A 22 3.06 36.48 48.53
N SER A 23 1.82 36.53 49.04
CA SER A 23 0.92 35.36 49.13
C SER A 23 0.17 35.05 47.84
N SER A 24 0.23 35.94 46.83
CA SER A 24 -0.35 35.73 45.49
C SER A 24 0.62 35.10 44.48
N CYS A 25 1.86 34.84 44.90
CA CYS A 25 2.89 34.13 44.13
C CYS A 25 3.18 32.74 44.72
N ALA A 26 2.16 32.04 45.20
CA ALA A 26 2.27 30.58 45.27
C ALA A 26 2.30 30.09 43.80
N PRO A 27 3.33 29.34 43.36
CA PRO A 27 3.26 28.69 42.06
C PRO A 27 2.00 27.83 42.09
N ARG A 28 1.04 28.11 41.20
CA ARG A 28 0.14 27.05 40.75
C ARG A 28 1.06 26.01 40.15
N HIS A 29 1.50 25.04 40.95
CA HIS A 29 1.93 23.75 40.42
C HIS A 29 0.69 23.22 39.71
N SER A 30 0.61 23.56 38.42
CA SER A 30 -0.46 23.14 37.55
C SER A 30 -0.46 21.62 37.59
N LEU A 31 -1.61 21.00 37.87
CA LEU A 31 -1.78 19.54 37.79
C LEU A 31 -1.23 18.98 36.46
N GLN A 32 -1.22 19.79 35.40
CA GLN A 32 -0.63 19.50 34.09
C GLN A 32 0.87 19.17 34.12
N SER A 33 1.70 19.89 34.88
CA SER A 33 3.14 19.58 34.98
C SER A 33 3.40 18.24 35.71
N TYR A 34 2.54 17.90 36.67
CA TYR A 34 2.60 16.63 37.39
C TYR A 34 2.18 15.46 36.48
N HIS A 35 1.10 15.60 35.71
CA HIS A 35 0.66 14.55 34.78
C HIS A 35 1.66 14.28 33.64
N THR A 36 2.28 15.31 33.07
CA THR A 36 3.34 15.14 32.07
C THR A 36 4.56 14.42 32.66
N SER A 37 4.94 14.74 33.91
CA SER A 37 6.04 14.03 34.60
C SER A 37 5.73 12.54 34.86
N ALA A 38 4.48 12.21 35.21
CA ALA A 38 4.06 10.82 35.44
C ALA A 38 4.00 9.99 34.15
N LEU A 39 3.52 10.59 33.04
CA LEU A 39 3.53 9.94 31.72
C LEU A 39 4.97 9.67 31.26
N SER A 40 5.83 10.68 31.33
CA SER A 40 7.24 10.56 30.94
C SER A 40 7.95 9.47 31.73
N HIS A 41 7.77 9.44 33.06
CA HIS A 41 8.37 8.40 33.91
C HIS A 41 7.93 6.99 33.50
N ARG A 42 6.63 6.76 33.27
CA ARG A 42 6.11 5.45 32.85
C ARG A 42 6.64 5.02 31.48
N ILE A 43 6.80 5.97 30.55
CA ILE A 43 7.39 5.68 29.24
C ILE A 43 8.88 5.35 29.41
N ASP A 44 9.62 6.12 30.19
CA ASP A 44 11.04 5.86 30.44
C ASP A 44 11.29 4.51 31.12
N GLU A 45 10.41 4.11 32.04
CA GLU A 45 10.43 2.78 32.64
C GLU A 45 10.28 1.67 31.59
N ILE A 46 9.30 1.78 30.68
CA ILE A 46 9.14 0.83 29.57
C ILE A 46 10.37 0.84 28.65
N LEU A 47 10.92 2.01 28.37
CA LEU A 47 12.10 2.16 27.51
C LEU A 47 13.40 1.68 28.16
N SER A 48 13.39 1.41 29.47
CA SER A 48 14.51 0.84 30.21
C SER A 48 14.57 -0.69 30.14
N ASP A 49 13.57 -1.32 29.52
CA ASP A 49 13.51 -2.77 29.34
C ASP A 49 14.79 -3.30 28.67
N THR A 50 15.29 -4.44 29.18
CA THR A 50 16.50 -5.09 28.69
C THR A 50 16.42 -5.45 27.20
N LEU A 51 15.22 -5.71 26.68
CA LEU A 51 14.96 -5.97 25.26
C LEU A 51 15.28 -4.77 24.36
N LEU A 52 15.25 -3.55 24.89
CA LEU A 52 15.50 -2.32 24.13
C LEU A 52 16.93 -1.78 24.28
N GLN A 53 17.78 -2.38 25.11
CA GLN A 53 19.13 -1.87 25.40
C GLN A 53 20.03 -1.69 24.17
N LYS A 54 19.86 -2.55 23.14
CA LYS A 54 20.63 -2.47 21.88
C LYS A 54 19.87 -1.76 20.77
N ALA A 55 18.62 -1.37 21.01
CA ALA A 55 17.79 -0.69 20.03
C ALA A 55 18.00 0.82 20.12
N THR A 56 17.92 1.51 18.97
CA THR A 56 17.76 2.96 18.97
C THR A 56 16.27 3.28 18.89
N VAL A 57 15.72 3.92 19.93
CA VAL A 57 14.30 4.29 19.98
C VAL A 57 14.13 5.78 19.70
N GLY A 58 13.25 6.07 18.73
CA GLY A 58 12.71 7.39 18.47
C GLY A 58 11.23 7.43 18.81
N LEU A 59 10.80 8.39 19.61
CA LEU A 59 9.42 8.50 20.10
C LEU A 59 9.00 9.96 20.18
N ARG A 60 7.75 10.23 19.80
CA ARG A 60 7.09 11.52 20.02
C ARG A 60 5.61 11.30 20.27
N ILE A 61 5.09 11.92 21.31
CA ILE A 61 3.67 11.94 21.66
C ILE A 61 3.24 13.41 21.69
N LEU A 62 2.14 13.69 20.99
CA LEU A 62 1.57 15.02 20.89
C LEU A 62 0.10 14.97 21.27
N SER A 63 -0.33 15.94 22.07
CA SER A 63 -1.73 16.17 22.39
C SER A 63 -2.44 16.74 21.18
N VAL A 64 -3.40 15.99 20.64
CA VAL A 64 -4.16 16.42 19.47
C VAL A 64 -4.93 17.71 19.77
N SER A 65 -5.54 17.84 20.94
CA SER A 65 -6.38 19.01 21.27
C SER A 65 -5.61 20.32 21.46
N SER A 66 -4.35 20.27 21.89
CA SER A 66 -3.56 21.47 22.24
C SER A 66 -2.35 21.70 21.37
N GLY A 67 -1.91 20.69 20.60
CA GLY A 67 -0.64 20.73 19.87
C GLY A 67 0.60 20.54 20.76
N GLU A 68 0.43 20.40 22.08
CA GLU A 68 1.53 20.25 23.04
C GLU A 68 2.25 18.91 22.85
N VAL A 69 3.59 18.94 22.83
CA VAL A 69 4.40 17.72 22.87
C VAL A 69 4.41 17.20 24.30
N LEU A 70 3.77 16.05 24.53
CA LEU A 70 3.65 15.44 25.86
C LEU A 70 4.89 14.61 26.23
N TYR A 71 5.58 14.07 25.22
CA TYR A 71 6.81 13.32 25.40
C TYR A 71 7.61 13.29 24.09
N GLU A 72 8.92 13.36 24.18
CA GLU A 72 9.79 13.07 23.04
C GLU A 72 11.14 12.46 23.44
N LYS A 73 11.65 11.56 22.59
CA LYS A 73 12.97 10.97 22.71
C LYS A 73 13.53 10.74 21.31
N ASN A 74 14.67 11.34 21.00
CA ASN A 74 15.31 11.24 19.67
C ASN A 74 14.35 11.53 18.49
N SER A 75 13.33 12.37 18.70
CA SER A 75 12.20 12.56 17.76
C SER A 75 12.62 13.13 16.40
N ALA A 76 13.79 13.78 16.33
CA ALA A 76 14.38 14.35 15.13
C ALA A 76 15.38 13.43 14.40
N LYS A 77 15.68 12.23 14.93
CA LYS A 77 16.57 11.28 14.26
C LYS A 77 15.82 10.48 13.21
N TYR A 78 16.53 10.08 12.16
CA TYR A 78 16.01 9.24 11.08
C TYR A 78 15.98 7.77 11.49
N TYR A 79 14.89 7.09 11.15
CA TYR A 79 14.71 5.66 11.36
C TYR A 79 14.11 5.00 10.12
N PRO A 80 14.44 3.72 9.85
CA PRO A 80 13.70 2.94 8.87
C PRO A 80 12.25 2.73 9.37
N PRO A 81 11.24 3.24 8.66
CA PRO A 81 9.86 3.22 9.17
C PRO A 81 9.15 1.88 8.96
N ALA A 82 9.71 0.98 8.15
CA ALA A 82 8.97 -0.12 7.57
C ALA A 82 7.63 0.41 6.98
N SER A 83 6.54 -0.33 7.19
CA SER A 83 5.22 0.00 6.63
C SER A 83 4.63 1.35 7.08
N ASN A 84 5.20 2.03 8.08
CA ASN A 84 4.76 3.39 8.40
C ASN A 84 5.04 4.38 7.26
N MET A 85 5.91 4.03 6.29
CA MET A 85 6.09 4.80 5.05
C MET A 85 4.79 4.95 4.25
N LYS A 86 3.88 3.97 4.34
CA LYS A 86 2.57 4.01 3.67
C LYS A 86 1.71 5.20 4.09
N LEU A 87 1.96 5.79 5.27
CA LEU A 87 1.28 7.00 5.71
C LEU A 87 1.62 8.19 4.79
N LEU A 88 2.86 8.33 4.34
CA LEU A 88 3.26 9.37 3.38
C LEU A 88 2.58 9.16 2.03
N THR A 89 2.59 7.91 1.53
CA THR A 89 1.91 7.55 0.28
C THR A 89 0.41 7.79 0.36
N THR A 90 -0.23 7.42 1.47
CA THR A 90 -1.66 7.64 1.71
C THR A 90 -1.99 9.12 1.77
N ALA A 91 -1.20 9.91 2.51
CA ALA A 91 -1.37 11.37 2.57
C ALA A 91 -1.25 12.00 1.18
N GLY A 92 -0.18 11.67 0.44
CA GLY A 92 0.03 12.14 -0.92
C GLY A 92 -1.11 11.78 -1.86
N ALA A 93 -1.60 10.54 -1.79
CA ALA A 93 -2.73 10.08 -2.61
C ALA A 93 -4.01 10.87 -2.32
N LEU A 94 -4.33 11.12 -1.05
CA LEU A 94 -5.50 11.92 -0.66
C LEU A 94 -5.41 13.36 -1.15
N PHE A 95 -4.23 13.99 -1.09
CA PHE A 95 -4.04 15.36 -1.57
C PHE A 95 -4.03 15.48 -3.10
N ILE A 96 -3.39 14.54 -3.79
CA ILE A 96 -3.10 14.65 -5.23
C ILE A 96 -4.23 14.04 -6.05
N LEU A 97 -4.55 12.77 -5.79
CA LEU A 97 -5.53 12.01 -6.57
C LEU A 97 -6.96 12.29 -6.11
N LYS A 98 -7.14 12.58 -4.81
CA LYS A 98 -8.43 12.79 -4.11
C LYS A 98 -9.20 11.48 -3.81
N PRO A 99 -10.00 11.42 -2.72
CA PRO A 99 -10.69 10.22 -2.27
C PRO A 99 -11.59 9.52 -3.31
N GLU A 100 -12.17 10.30 -4.22
CA GLU A 100 -13.09 9.89 -5.27
C GLU A 100 -12.40 9.34 -6.53
N PHE A 101 -11.07 9.48 -6.63
CA PHE A 101 -10.31 8.98 -7.76
C PHE A 101 -10.59 7.49 -8.01
N ARG A 102 -10.68 7.12 -9.28
CA ARG A 102 -10.85 5.73 -9.70
C ARG A 102 -9.80 5.41 -10.74
N PHE A 103 -9.07 4.33 -10.48
CA PHE A 103 -8.15 3.77 -11.45
C PHE A 103 -8.96 3.25 -12.65
N LYS A 104 -8.34 3.29 -13.82
CA LYS A 104 -8.98 2.90 -15.08
C LYS A 104 -8.31 1.66 -15.64
N THR A 105 -9.12 0.77 -16.21
CA THR A 105 -8.67 -0.22 -17.19
C THR A 105 -9.46 0.02 -18.46
N LEU A 106 -8.76 0.33 -19.55
CA LEU A 106 -9.40 0.68 -20.82
C LEU A 106 -9.46 -0.56 -21.70
N ILE A 107 -10.62 -0.78 -22.33
CA ILE A 107 -10.75 -1.70 -23.45
C ILE A 107 -10.93 -0.86 -24.70
N LEU A 108 -9.98 -0.99 -25.62
CA LEU A 108 -9.94 -0.23 -26.85
C LEU A 108 -10.07 -1.17 -28.05
N THR A 109 -10.45 -0.63 -29.20
CA THR A 109 -10.58 -1.40 -30.45
C THR A 109 -9.95 -0.65 -31.60
N LYS A 110 -9.41 -1.39 -32.56
CA LYS A 110 -8.91 -0.85 -33.83
C LYS A 110 -9.41 -1.70 -34.97
N GLY A 111 -10.30 -1.16 -35.79
CA GLY A 111 -10.93 -1.86 -36.90
C GLY A 111 -12.36 -1.40 -37.13
N SER A 112 -13.19 -2.27 -37.69
CA SER A 112 -14.60 -1.95 -37.97
C SER A 112 -15.55 -3.00 -37.40
N LEU A 113 -16.70 -2.57 -36.91
CA LEU A 113 -17.77 -3.46 -36.45
C LEU A 113 -18.75 -3.70 -37.61
N SER A 114 -18.97 -4.97 -37.96
CA SER A 114 -19.97 -5.38 -38.94
C SER A 114 -20.87 -6.44 -38.30
N GLY A 115 -22.14 -6.08 -38.05
CA GLY A 115 -23.04 -6.93 -37.28
C GLY A 115 -22.51 -7.18 -35.87
N ASP A 116 -22.31 -8.45 -35.52
CA ASP A 116 -21.78 -8.90 -34.23
C ASP A 116 -20.27 -9.15 -34.22
N THR A 117 -19.59 -8.83 -35.32
CA THR A 117 -18.18 -9.16 -35.55
C THR A 117 -17.31 -7.91 -35.61
N LEU A 118 -16.33 -7.83 -34.71
CA LEU A 118 -15.24 -6.86 -34.79
C LEU A 118 -14.17 -7.36 -35.76
N HIS A 119 -14.10 -6.73 -36.93
CA HIS A 119 -13.02 -6.90 -37.89
C HIS A 119 -11.82 -6.02 -37.52
N GLY A 120 -11.08 -6.47 -36.52
CA GLY A 120 -9.99 -5.68 -35.95
C GLY A 120 -9.45 -6.23 -34.65
N ASP A 121 -8.49 -5.50 -34.09
CA ASP A 121 -7.85 -5.83 -32.82
C ASP A 121 -8.66 -5.25 -31.64
N ILE A 122 -8.58 -5.93 -30.50
CA ILE A 122 -9.06 -5.45 -29.21
C ILE A 122 -7.86 -5.31 -28.27
N LEU A 123 -7.80 -4.24 -27.47
CA LEU A 123 -6.67 -3.92 -26.60
C LEU A 123 -7.14 -3.73 -25.16
N ILE A 124 -6.44 -4.33 -24.19
CA ILE A 124 -6.57 -4.01 -22.76
C ILE A 124 -5.40 -3.13 -22.30
N ALA A 125 -5.70 -1.91 -21.85
CA ALA A 125 -4.71 -0.98 -21.32
C ALA A 125 -4.89 -0.80 -19.81
N GLY A 126 -3.87 -1.17 -19.03
CA GLY A 126 -3.86 -0.94 -17.59
C GLY A 126 -3.43 0.48 -17.26
N LYS A 127 -4.19 1.19 -16.41
CA LYS A 127 -3.80 2.51 -15.86
C LYS A 127 -3.55 2.43 -14.35
N GLY A 128 -2.88 1.37 -13.91
CA GLY A 128 -2.36 1.24 -12.54
C GLY A 128 -3.33 0.71 -11.49
N ASP A 129 -4.49 0.18 -11.88
CA ASP A 129 -5.49 -0.35 -10.95
C ASP A 129 -4.90 -1.46 -10.05
N PRO A 130 -4.82 -1.26 -8.72
CA PRO A 130 -4.27 -2.26 -7.81
C PRO A 130 -5.30 -3.32 -7.37
N SER A 131 -6.56 -3.17 -7.80
CA SER A 131 -7.72 -3.94 -7.32
C SER A 131 -8.35 -4.84 -8.37
N LEU A 132 -7.86 -4.82 -9.62
CA LEU A 132 -8.38 -5.64 -10.70
C LEU A 132 -8.20 -7.13 -10.40
N THR A 133 -9.28 -7.89 -10.57
CA THR A 133 -9.34 -9.34 -10.30
C THR A 133 -9.65 -10.14 -11.56
N THR A 134 -9.40 -11.45 -11.53
CA THR A 134 -9.79 -12.35 -12.61
C THR A 134 -11.30 -12.37 -12.85
N GLU A 135 -12.09 -12.23 -11.80
CA GLU A 135 -13.55 -12.17 -11.87
C GLU A 135 -14.00 -10.91 -12.62
N MET A 136 -13.40 -9.76 -12.32
CA MET A 136 -13.66 -8.51 -13.04
C MET A 136 -13.28 -8.59 -14.52
N LEU A 137 -12.24 -9.34 -14.89
CA LEU A 137 -11.94 -9.60 -16.31
C LEU A 137 -13.06 -10.40 -16.99
N SER A 138 -13.66 -11.36 -16.29
CA SER A 138 -14.84 -12.10 -16.78
C SER A 138 -16.04 -11.17 -16.97
N GLU A 139 -16.27 -10.25 -16.03
CA GLU A 139 -17.33 -9.24 -16.15
C GLU A 139 -17.08 -8.30 -17.34
N ILE A 140 -15.85 -7.88 -17.57
CA ILE A 140 -15.46 -7.07 -18.75
C ILE A 140 -15.78 -7.85 -20.04
N ALA A 141 -15.39 -9.12 -20.14
CA ALA A 141 -15.68 -9.96 -21.30
C ALA A 141 -17.19 -10.09 -21.56
N HIS A 142 -17.99 -10.30 -20.50
CA HIS A 142 -19.44 -10.36 -20.63
C HIS A 142 -20.07 -9.01 -21.02
N ARG A 143 -19.53 -7.88 -20.54
CA ARG A 143 -19.97 -6.55 -20.96
C ARG A 143 -19.71 -6.28 -22.43
N ILE A 144 -18.55 -6.72 -22.95
CA ILE A 144 -18.23 -6.62 -24.39
C ILE A 144 -19.25 -7.42 -25.19
N ARG A 145 -19.54 -8.66 -24.77
CA ARG A 145 -20.54 -9.52 -25.42
C ARG A 145 -21.95 -8.92 -25.39
N ALA A 146 -22.35 -8.39 -24.23
CA ALA A 146 -23.64 -7.72 -24.07
C ALA A 146 -23.75 -6.44 -24.91
N GLY A 147 -22.62 -5.82 -25.25
CA GLY A 147 -22.53 -4.72 -26.22
C GLY A 147 -22.67 -5.14 -27.69
N GLY A 148 -22.87 -6.43 -27.98
CA GLY A 148 -23.15 -6.95 -29.31
C GLY A 148 -21.97 -7.62 -30.02
N ILE A 149 -20.75 -7.57 -29.45
CA ILE A 149 -19.57 -8.20 -30.05
C ILE A 149 -19.50 -9.67 -29.62
N THR A 150 -19.76 -10.59 -30.54
CA THR A 150 -19.68 -12.05 -30.29
C THR A 150 -18.50 -12.70 -31.00
N HIS A 151 -17.91 -12.01 -31.98
CA HIS A 151 -16.74 -12.45 -32.76
C HIS A 151 -15.70 -11.33 -32.88
N ILE A 152 -14.42 -11.67 -32.76
CA ILE A 152 -13.29 -10.76 -32.99
C ILE A 152 -12.29 -11.46 -33.92
N THR A 153 -12.03 -10.88 -35.10
CA THR A 153 -11.15 -11.53 -36.09
C THR A 153 -9.68 -11.13 -35.96
N GLY A 154 -9.39 -10.02 -35.29
CA GLY A 154 -8.01 -9.57 -35.04
C GLY A 154 -7.44 -10.11 -33.72
N ASN A 155 -6.32 -9.51 -33.33
CA ASN A 155 -5.51 -9.88 -32.17
C ASN A 155 -6.10 -9.33 -30.86
N ILE A 156 -5.69 -9.95 -29.76
CA ILE A 156 -5.85 -9.40 -28.42
C ILE A 156 -4.54 -8.70 -28.08
N LEU A 157 -4.60 -7.41 -27.85
CA LEU A 157 -3.46 -6.56 -27.55
C LEU A 157 -3.46 -6.18 -26.07
N PHE A 158 -2.28 -5.89 -25.51
CA PHE A 158 -2.17 -5.33 -24.17
C PHE A 158 -1.16 -4.20 -24.09
N ASP A 159 -1.49 -3.21 -23.25
CA ASP A 159 -0.69 -2.00 -23.00
C ASP A 159 -0.48 -1.81 -21.49
N ASP A 160 0.78 -1.82 -21.06
CA ASP A 160 1.23 -1.55 -19.70
C ASP A 160 2.13 -0.30 -19.59
N THR A 161 2.19 0.54 -20.63
CA THR A 161 3.10 1.70 -20.74
C THR A 161 2.72 2.90 -19.88
N TYR A 162 1.61 2.83 -19.13
CA TYR A 162 1.23 3.88 -18.19
C TYR A 162 2.24 4.03 -17.04
N PHE A 163 2.95 2.95 -16.69
CA PHE A 163 4.11 2.99 -15.79
C PHE A 163 5.41 2.68 -16.54
N ASP A 164 6.52 2.98 -15.88
CA ASP A 164 7.83 2.52 -16.35
C ASP A 164 7.96 0.99 -16.26
N THR A 165 9.04 0.47 -16.81
CA THR A 165 9.36 -0.96 -16.83
C THR A 165 10.06 -1.45 -15.56
N ILE A 166 10.22 -0.62 -14.52
CA ILE A 166 10.96 -0.97 -13.29
C ILE A 166 10.00 -1.67 -12.31
N PRO A 167 10.13 -2.99 -12.08
CA PRO A 167 9.10 -3.75 -11.38
C PRO A 167 9.28 -3.75 -9.85
N TYR A 168 10.45 -3.40 -9.33
CA TYR A 168 10.77 -3.50 -7.90
C TYR A 168 11.26 -2.17 -7.34
N GLY A 169 10.95 -1.92 -6.06
CA GLY A 169 11.45 -0.74 -5.34
C GLY A 169 12.96 -0.81 -5.09
N LYS A 170 13.60 0.36 -5.00
CA LYS A 170 15.05 0.45 -4.71
C LYS A 170 15.36 -0.16 -3.34
N GLY A 171 16.33 -1.06 -3.28
CA GLY A 171 16.75 -1.69 -2.02
C GLY A 171 15.82 -2.79 -1.50
N TRP A 172 14.90 -3.30 -2.35
CA TRP A 172 14.19 -4.55 -2.09
C TRP A 172 15.18 -5.73 -2.16
N MET A 173 14.99 -6.72 -1.28
CA MET A 173 15.88 -7.88 -1.22
C MET A 173 15.49 -8.94 -2.24
N TRP A 174 16.48 -9.52 -2.90
CA TRP A 174 16.27 -10.45 -4.01
C TRP A 174 15.60 -11.76 -3.58
N ASP A 175 15.82 -12.20 -2.34
CA ASP A 175 15.24 -13.40 -1.72
C ASP A 175 13.77 -13.21 -1.30
N ASP A 176 13.30 -11.96 -1.20
CA ASP A 176 11.89 -11.62 -0.95
C ASP A 176 11.02 -11.65 -2.22
N LEU A 177 11.61 -11.52 -3.42
CA LEU A 177 10.89 -11.27 -4.68
C LEU A 177 9.91 -12.38 -5.08
N GLN A 178 10.04 -13.57 -4.50
CA GLN A 178 9.13 -14.68 -4.72
C GLN A 178 7.80 -14.54 -3.97
N TYR A 179 7.73 -13.72 -2.92
CA TYR A 179 6.58 -13.60 -2.04
C TYR A 179 5.63 -12.49 -2.48
N GLY A 180 4.34 -12.64 -2.18
CA GLY A 180 3.31 -11.70 -2.61
C GLY A 180 3.47 -10.27 -2.09
N PHE A 181 4.15 -10.07 -0.95
CA PHE A 181 4.43 -8.72 -0.43
C PHE A 181 5.52 -7.98 -1.24
N SER A 182 6.25 -8.69 -2.10
CA SER A 182 7.30 -8.19 -2.98
C SER A 182 6.95 -8.42 -4.45
N ALA A 183 5.66 -8.57 -4.77
CA ALA A 183 5.20 -8.81 -6.13
C ALA A 183 5.60 -7.64 -7.05
N PRO A 184 6.03 -7.92 -8.30
CA PRO A 184 6.47 -6.90 -9.23
C PRO A 184 5.33 -5.94 -9.60
N ILE A 185 5.67 -4.68 -9.78
CA ILE A 185 4.75 -3.57 -10.05
C ILE A 185 4.62 -3.36 -11.56
N ASN A 186 3.38 -3.20 -12.05
CA ASN A 186 3.08 -2.99 -13.47
C ASN A 186 1.72 -2.28 -13.65
N ALA A 187 1.56 -1.51 -14.72
CA ALA A 187 0.31 -0.77 -14.93
C ALA A 187 -0.89 -1.68 -15.28
N LEU A 188 -0.65 -2.82 -15.90
CA LEU A 188 -1.63 -3.88 -16.15
C LEU A 188 -1.38 -5.05 -15.19
N SER A 189 -2.09 -5.03 -14.07
CA SER A 189 -1.91 -5.99 -12.99
C SER A 189 -3.24 -6.61 -12.60
N VAL A 190 -3.22 -7.92 -12.30
CA VAL A 190 -4.42 -8.68 -11.91
C VAL A 190 -4.08 -9.52 -10.69
N ASN A 191 -5.00 -9.59 -9.71
CA ASN A 191 -4.81 -10.32 -8.45
C ASN A 191 -3.52 -9.93 -7.72
N ARG A 192 -3.19 -8.62 -7.76
CA ARG A 192 -1.97 -8.05 -7.17
C ARG A 192 -0.67 -8.70 -7.65
N ASN A 193 -0.69 -9.23 -8.88
CA ASN A 193 0.42 -9.97 -9.50
C ASN A 193 0.87 -11.17 -8.66
N THR A 194 -0.11 -11.86 -8.08
CA THR A 194 0.12 -13.08 -7.31
C THR A 194 -0.78 -14.21 -7.79
N CYS A 195 -0.33 -15.43 -7.54
CA CYS A 195 -1.14 -16.63 -7.61
C CYS A 195 -1.06 -17.40 -6.29
N ILE A 196 -2.07 -18.21 -6.01
CA ILE A 196 -2.10 -19.14 -4.87
C ILE A 196 -1.82 -20.54 -5.39
N ILE A 197 -0.79 -21.18 -4.85
CA ILE A 197 -0.44 -22.58 -5.11
C ILE A 197 -0.93 -23.39 -3.92
N SER A 198 -1.86 -24.31 -4.16
CA SER A 198 -2.37 -25.24 -3.16
C SER A 198 -1.73 -26.60 -3.40
N VAL A 199 -1.16 -27.19 -2.35
CA VAL A 199 -0.48 -28.49 -2.39
C VAL A 199 -1.08 -29.40 -1.34
N LYS A 200 -1.45 -30.61 -1.73
CA LYS A 200 -1.93 -31.67 -0.82
C LYS A 200 -1.31 -33.02 -1.18
N PRO A 201 -1.27 -34.00 -0.26
CA PRO A 201 -0.89 -35.36 -0.60
C PRO A 201 -1.81 -35.96 -1.68
N GLY A 202 -1.25 -36.85 -2.48
CA GLY A 202 -1.99 -37.79 -3.32
C GLY A 202 -2.64 -38.90 -2.49
N ASP A 203 -3.30 -39.84 -3.15
CA ASP A 203 -4.18 -40.81 -2.48
C ASP A 203 -3.40 -41.86 -1.67
N LYS A 204 -2.19 -42.22 -2.09
CA LYS A 204 -1.36 -43.26 -1.49
C LYS A 204 0.10 -42.82 -1.33
N GLN A 205 0.80 -43.51 -0.42
CA GLN A 205 2.24 -43.36 -0.30
C GLN A 205 2.95 -43.70 -1.62
N GLY A 206 3.84 -42.83 -2.06
CA GLY A 206 4.53 -42.92 -3.35
C GLY A 206 3.87 -42.08 -4.46
N ASP A 207 2.61 -41.67 -4.32
CA ASP A 207 1.93 -40.86 -5.33
C ASP A 207 2.51 -39.44 -5.38
N ALA A 208 2.47 -38.80 -6.54
CA ALA A 208 2.81 -37.39 -6.67
C ALA A 208 1.87 -36.52 -5.81
N LEU A 209 2.35 -35.38 -5.32
CA LEU A 209 1.49 -34.40 -4.64
C LEU A 209 0.44 -33.86 -5.62
N ASP A 210 -0.77 -33.56 -5.16
CA ASP A 210 -1.75 -32.83 -5.96
C ASP A 210 -1.49 -31.32 -5.81
N VAL A 211 -1.32 -30.64 -6.94
CA VAL A 211 -0.92 -29.23 -7.02
C VAL A 211 -1.94 -28.48 -7.88
N ALA A 212 -2.57 -27.47 -7.28
CA ALA A 212 -3.52 -26.59 -7.96
C ALA A 212 -3.06 -25.13 -7.90
N ILE A 213 -3.31 -24.38 -8.98
CA ILE A 213 -3.03 -22.95 -9.06
C ILE A 213 -4.34 -22.17 -9.14
N GLN A 214 -4.43 -21.09 -8.38
CA GLN A 214 -5.53 -20.13 -8.43
C GLN A 214 -5.02 -18.72 -8.73
N PRO A 215 -5.60 -18.01 -9.73
CA PRO A 215 -6.55 -18.51 -10.73
C PRO A 215 -5.92 -19.58 -11.64
N HIS A 216 -6.76 -20.47 -12.17
CA HIS A 216 -6.35 -21.41 -13.22
C HIS A 216 -6.08 -20.62 -14.51
N THR A 217 -4.90 -20.81 -15.10
CA THR A 217 -4.49 -20.14 -16.34
C THR A 217 -3.39 -20.92 -17.06
N SER A 218 -3.36 -20.81 -18.39
CA SER A 218 -2.32 -21.31 -19.27
C SER A 218 -1.01 -20.52 -19.17
N SER A 219 -1.02 -19.33 -18.52
CA SER A 219 0.20 -18.54 -18.29
C SER A 219 1.19 -19.21 -17.33
N ILE A 220 0.73 -20.19 -16.54
CA ILE A 220 1.53 -20.88 -15.53
C ILE A 220 1.49 -22.39 -15.76
N THR A 221 2.66 -23.01 -15.85
CA THR A 221 2.84 -24.47 -15.93
C THR A 221 3.31 -25.01 -14.58
N ILE A 222 2.89 -26.22 -14.22
CA ILE A 222 3.34 -26.90 -12.99
C ILE A 222 4.41 -27.94 -13.36
N ARG A 223 5.56 -27.86 -12.68
CA ARG A 223 6.60 -28.89 -12.64
C ARG A 223 6.60 -29.52 -11.25
N ASN A 224 5.95 -30.67 -11.14
CA ASN A 224 5.71 -31.33 -9.86
C ASN A 224 6.65 -32.51 -9.64
N ASN A 225 7.61 -32.32 -8.73
CA ASN A 225 8.54 -33.32 -8.25
C ASN A 225 8.24 -33.69 -6.77
N GLY A 226 7.07 -33.31 -6.25
CA GLY A 226 6.66 -33.60 -4.89
C GLY A 226 6.05 -34.98 -4.77
N ILE A 227 6.28 -35.65 -3.64
CA ILE A 227 5.76 -37.00 -3.36
C ILE A 227 4.93 -37.06 -2.08
N THR A 228 4.02 -38.02 -2.02
CA THR A 228 3.27 -38.40 -0.83
C THR A 228 4.09 -39.42 -0.06
N GLY A 229 4.52 -39.10 1.14
CA GLY A 229 5.47 -39.92 1.88
C GLY A 229 5.69 -39.41 3.30
N ASN A 230 6.88 -39.63 3.84
CA ASN A 230 7.21 -39.13 5.17
C ASN A 230 7.19 -37.61 5.21
N ALA A 231 7.04 -37.04 6.42
CA ALA A 231 7.09 -35.59 6.60
C ALA A 231 8.42 -35.03 6.10
N GLY A 232 8.34 -34.08 5.16
CA GLY A 232 9.48 -33.38 4.59
C GLY A 232 9.19 -31.90 4.38
N GLU A 233 10.24 -31.14 4.12
CA GLU A 233 10.13 -29.74 3.72
C GLU A 233 9.54 -29.65 2.30
N LEU A 234 8.70 -28.64 2.07
CA LEU A 234 8.19 -28.33 0.73
C LEU A 234 8.95 -27.14 0.14
N PHE A 235 9.42 -27.32 -1.08
CA PHE A 235 10.02 -26.26 -1.88
C PHE A 235 9.04 -25.83 -2.96
N ILE A 236 8.55 -24.59 -2.87
CA ILE A 236 7.60 -24.00 -3.82
C ILE A 236 8.22 -22.73 -4.39
N ARG A 237 8.62 -22.79 -5.66
CA ARG A 237 9.17 -21.64 -6.39
C ARG A 237 8.35 -21.36 -7.64
N LEU A 238 8.17 -20.09 -7.95
CA LEU A 238 7.64 -19.64 -9.23
C LEU A 238 8.79 -18.95 -9.96
N ILE A 239 9.15 -19.48 -11.12
CA ILE A 239 10.21 -18.94 -11.98
C ILE A 239 9.64 -18.55 -13.33
N PHE A 240 10.43 -17.84 -14.13
CA PHE A 240 10.08 -17.47 -15.50
C PHE A 240 11.19 -17.92 -16.45
N GLU A 241 10.87 -18.90 -17.29
CA GLU A 241 11.78 -19.52 -18.25
C GLU A 241 11.03 -19.71 -19.57
N GLU A 242 11.69 -19.48 -20.71
CA GLU A 242 11.11 -19.72 -22.05
C GLU A 242 9.74 -19.04 -22.26
N GLU A 243 9.62 -17.78 -21.80
CA GLU A 243 8.38 -16.99 -21.85
C GLU A 243 7.17 -17.61 -21.12
N LYS A 244 7.44 -18.49 -20.15
CA LYS A 244 6.42 -19.15 -19.33
C LYS A 244 6.70 -19.01 -17.85
N HIS A 245 5.66 -18.82 -17.06
CA HIS A 245 5.77 -19.00 -15.62
C HIS A 245 5.76 -20.50 -15.30
N ILE A 246 6.71 -20.95 -14.49
CA ILE A 246 6.82 -22.34 -14.08
C ILE A 246 6.78 -22.39 -12.56
N VAL A 247 5.77 -23.07 -12.02
CA VAL A 247 5.69 -23.42 -10.61
C VAL A 247 6.41 -24.74 -10.40
N ILE A 248 7.52 -24.71 -9.67
CA ILE A 248 8.26 -25.90 -9.24
C ILE A 248 7.80 -26.27 -7.84
N VAL A 249 7.30 -27.50 -7.70
CA VAL A 249 6.95 -28.11 -6.42
C VAL A 249 7.87 -29.30 -6.19
N ALA A 250 8.55 -29.33 -5.04
CA ALA A 250 9.36 -30.46 -4.62
C ALA A 250 9.23 -30.69 -3.11
N GLY A 251 9.62 -31.87 -2.64
CA GLY A 251 9.52 -32.27 -1.23
C GLY A 251 8.49 -33.36 -0.99
N SER A 252 8.07 -33.52 0.27
CA SER A 252 7.16 -34.60 0.66
C SER A 252 6.11 -34.17 1.67
N LEU A 253 4.88 -34.69 1.52
CA LEU A 253 3.81 -34.57 2.52
C LEU A 253 3.32 -35.94 2.99
N PRO A 254 3.04 -36.11 4.29
CA PRO A 254 2.26 -37.25 4.80
C PRO A 254 0.87 -37.33 4.15
N ALA A 255 0.36 -38.55 3.97
CA ALA A 255 -0.95 -38.80 3.35
C ALA A 255 -2.12 -38.10 4.06
N ASN A 256 -1.98 -37.77 5.35
CA ASN A 256 -2.98 -37.06 6.15
C ASN A 256 -2.68 -35.56 6.33
N ALA A 257 -1.68 -35.01 5.64
CA ALA A 257 -1.34 -33.60 5.76
C ALA A 257 -2.47 -32.71 5.21
N PRO A 258 -2.79 -31.60 5.90
CA PRO A 258 -3.76 -30.65 5.38
C PRO A 258 -3.24 -29.97 4.11
N VAL A 259 -4.15 -29.41 3.31
CA VAL A 259 -3.80 -28.58 2.15
C VAL A 259 -2.93 -27.41 2.61
N LYS A 260 -1.74 -27.28 2.03
CA LYS A 260 -0.85 -26.14 2.23
C LYS A 260 -1.04 -25.14 1.10
N ARG A 261 -1.16 -23.86 1.44
CA ARG A 261 -1.35 -22.77 0.47
C ARG A 261 -0.19 -21.81 0.49
N PHE A 262 0.31 -21.46 -0.69
CA PHE A 262 1.45 -20.59 -0.88
C PHE A 262 1.11 -19.49 -1.86
N THR A 263 1.15 -18.24 -1.42
CA THR A 263 1.06 -17.09 -2.33
C THR A 263 2.43 -16.85 -2.95
N ARG A 264 2.49 -16.75 -4.27
CA ARG A 264 3.71 -16.44 -5.03
C ARG A 264 3.50 -15.24 -5.95
N ALA A 265 4.52 -14.40 -6.03
CA ALA A 265 4.60 -13.33 -6.99
C ALA A 265 4.77 -13.89 -8.40
N VAL A 266 4.12 -13.25 -9.37
CA VAL A 266 4.19 -13.60 -10.79
C VAL A 266 5.16 -12.65 -11.49
N ILE A 267 6.19 -13.18 -12.15
CA ILE A 267 7.38 -12.42 -12.59
C ILE A 267 7.11 -11.50 -13.79
N LYS A 268 6.22 -11.89 -14.73
CA LYS A 268 5.77 -11.05 -15.85
C LYS A 268 4.28 -10.70 -15.70
N PRO A 269 3.94 -9.67 -14.88
CA PRO A 269 2.58 -9.26 -14.61
C PRO A 269 1.68 -9.03 -15.82
N SER A 270 2.14 -8.24 -16.80
CA SER A 270 1.31 -7.86 -17.94
C SER A 270 1.04 -9.04 -18.86
N LEU A 271 2.00 -9.95 -19.04
CA LEU A 271 1.78 -11.22 -19.74
C LEU A 271 0.76 -12.10 -19.00
N TYR A 272 0.87 -12.20 -17.67
CA TYR A 272 -0.07 -12.95 -16.85
C TYR A 272 -1.50 -12.37 -16.89
N ALA A 273 -1.62 -11.07 -16.68
CA ALA A 273 -2.90 -10.34 -16.70
C ALA A 273 -3.58 -10.42 -18.08
N SER A 274 -2.80 -10.24 -19.15
CA SER A 274 -3.32 -10.28 -20.51
C SER A 274 -3.67 -11.69 -20.99
N THR A 275 -2.95 -12.73 -20.50
CA THR A 275 -3.34 -14.13 -20.71
C THR A 275 -4.66 -14.45 -20.02
N LEU A 276 -4.83 -14.03 -18.76
CA LEU A 276 -6.10 -14.16 -18.05
C LEU A 276 -7.24 -13.43 -18.78
N PHE A 277 -6.98 -12.21 -19.28
CA PHE A 277 -7.97 -11.47 -20.05
C PHE A 277 -8.37 -12.22 -21.32
N LYS A 278 -7.38 -12.72 -22.08
CA LYS A 278 -7.63 -13.57 -23.25
C LYS A 278 -8.53 -14.76 -22.91
N GLU A 279 -8.19 -15.50 -21.86
CA GLU A 279 -8.97 -16.69 -21.45
C GLU A 279 -10.41 -16.34 -21.06
N LYS A 280 -10.62 -15.21 -20.37
CA LYS A 280 -11.97 -14.74 -20.02
C LYS A 280 -12.74 -14.22 -21.23
N LEU A 281 -12.05 -13.57 -22.17
CA LEU A 281 -12.63 -13.09 -23.41
C LEU A 281 -13.06 -14.26 -24.29
N GLU A 282 -12.18 -15.25 -24.50
CA GLU A 282 -12.45 -16.44 -25.31
C GLU A 282 -13.55 -17.34 -24.73
N ALA A 283 -13.72 -17.33 -23.40
CA ALA A 283 -14.84 -18.01 -22.75
C ALA A 283 -16.20 -17.35 -23.07
N ALA A 284 -16.22 -16.07 -23.44
CA ALA A 284 -17.44 -15.32 -23.73
C ALA A 284 -17.66 -15.05 -25.23
N ILE A 285 -16.59 -14.86 -26.00
CA ILE A 285 -16.56 -14.32 -27.36
C ILE A 285 -15.60 -15.16 -28.20
N LYS A 286 -15.95 -15.45 -29.45
CA LYS A 286 -15.04 -16.18 -30.35
C LYS A 286 -13.95 -15.24 -30.86
N VAL A 287 -12.69 -15.55 -30.55
CA VAL A 287 -11.53 -14.76 -30.99
C VAL A 287 -10.61 -15.64 -31.85
N THR A 288 -10.12 -15.11 -32.97
CA THR A 288 -9.22 -15.87 -33.88
C THR A 288 -7.77 -15.42 -33.87
N GLY A 289 -7.50 -14.18 -33.42
CA GLY A 289 -6.14 -13.66 -33.37
C GLY A 289 -5.34 -14.15 -32.16
N GLN A 290 -4.12 -13.61 -32.04
CA GLN A 290 -3.18 -13.99 -30.99
C GLN A 290 -3.02 -12.88 -29.95
N LEU A 291 -2.44 -13.23 -28.81
CA LEU A 291 -2.05 -12.25 -27.80
C LEU A 291 -0.76 -11.54 -28.22
N LYS A 292 -0.74 -10.20 -28.22
CA LYS A 292 0.46 -9.40 -28.56
C LYS A 292 0.55 -8.16 -27.67
N GLN A 293 1.76 -7.66 -27.43
CA GLN A 293 1.94 -6.35 -26.81
C GLN A 293 1.78 -5.25 -27.85
N ALA A 294 1.09 -4.16 -27.51
CA ALA A 294 1.01 -2.95 -28.32
C ALA A 294 0.74 -1.75 -27.41
N GLN A 295 1.25 -0.58 -27.79
CA GLN A 295 0.93 0.66 -27.08
C GLN A 295 -0.35 1.27 -27.67
N ALA A 296 -1.26 1.73 -26.82
CA ALA A 296 -2.43 2.47 -27.25
C ALA A 296 -2.02 3.84 -27.83
N ASP A 297 -2.60 4.19 -28.97
CA ASP A 297 -2.42 5.48 -29.64
C ASP A 297 -3.78 6.03 -30.11
N SER A 298 -3.76 7.15 -30.85
CA SER A 298 -4.97 7.80 -31.37
C SER A 298 -5.71 7.00 -32.45
N SER A 299 -5.17 5.87 -32.92
CA SER A 299 -5.84 4.98 -33.89
C SER A 299 -6.79 3.97 -33.23
N PHE A 300 -6.86 3.96 -31.89
CA PHE A 300 -7.77 3.13 -31.13
C PHE A 300 -9.00 3.90 -30.66
N ASP A 301 -10.17 3.30 -30.83
CA ASP A 301 -11.43 3.77 -30.25
C ASP A 301 -11.65 3.17 -28.87
N THR A 302 -12.27 3.94 -27.96
CA THR A 302 -12.63 3.42 -26.63
C THR A 302 -13.93 2.62 -26.71
N LEU A 303 -13.86 1.32 -26.46
CA LEU A 303 -15.02 0.44 -26.38
C LEU A 303 -15.62 0.44 -24.97
N LEU A 304 -14.78 0.32 -23.95
CA LEU A 304 -15.19 0.22 -22.55
C LEU A 304 -14.17 0.85 -21.62
N VAL A 305 -14.66 1.48 -20.56
CA VAL A 305 -13.84 1.83 -19.39
C VAL A 305 -14.33 1.05 -18.18
N HIS A 306 -13.43 0.27 -17.58
CA HIS A 306 -13.62 -0.29 -16.26
C HIS A 306 -13.01 0.66 -15.23
N TYR A 307 -13.76 0.96 -14.18
CA TYR A 307 -13.33 1.81 -13.08
C TYR A 307 -13.20 0.98 -11.81
N SER A 308 -12.11 1.14 -11.08
CA SER A 308 -11.93 0.57 -9.74
C SER A 308 -12.96 1.12 -8.75
N ALA A 309 -12.99 0.56 -7.54
CA ALA A 309 -13.58 1.25 -6.39
C ALA A 309 -12.90 2.62 -6.17
N PRO A 310 -13.56 3.59 -5.49
CA PRO A 310 -12.92 4.86 -5.15
C PRO A 310 -11.62 4.67 -4.38
N LEU A 311 -10.68 5.59 -4.57
CA LEU A 311 -9.35 5.57 -3.95
C LEU A 311 -9.44 5.39 -2.44
N LEU A 312 -10.41 6.01 -1.77
CA LEU A 312 -10.58 5.84 -0.33
C LEU A 312 -10.76 4.37 0.08
N LYS A 313 -11.52 3.58 -0.69
CA LYS A 313 -11.69 2.15 -0.42
C LYS A 313 -10.40 1.37 -0.68
N ILE A 314 -9.64 1.76 -1.69
CA ILE A 314 -8.33 1.17 -2.00
C ILE A 314 -7.31 1.49 -0.90
N LEU A 315 -7.29 2.73 -0.39
CA LEU A 315 -6.45 3.16 0.72
C LEU A 315 -6.87 2.52 2.05
N TYR A 316 -8.17 2.28 2.25
CA TYR A 316 -8.66 1.46 3.35
C TYR A 316 -8.04 0.06 3.30
N ASP A 317 -8.10 -0.62 2.15
CA ASP A 317 -7.52 -1.96 2.02
C ASP A 317 -5.99 -1.95 2.15
N LEU A 318 -5.33 -0.88 1.71
CA LEU A 318 -3.89 -0.65 1.93
C LEU A 318 -3.57 -0.55 3.41
N GLY A 319 -4.27 0.31 4.17
CA GLY A 319 -3.95 0.59 5.55
C GLY A 319 -4.30 -0.56 6.49
N LYS A 320 -5.46 -1.21 6.29
CA LYS A 320 -5.87 -2.38 7.09
C LYS A 320 -4.96 -3.58 6.89
N ASN A 321 -4.54 -3.86 5.65
CA ASN A 321 -3.74 -5.05 5.33
C ASN A 321 -2.24 -4.77 5.15
N SER A 322 -1.81 -3.51 5.31
CA SER A 322 -0.46 -3.03 5.00
C SER A 322 0.04 -3.49 3.62
N SER A 323 -0.79 -3.35 2.58
CA SER A 323 -0.45 -3.88 1.26
C SER A 323 0.66 -3.06 0.57
N ASN A 324 1.84 -3.67 0.40
CA ASN A 324 2.95 -3.07 -0.35
C ASN A 324 2.54 -2.79 -1.80
N PHE A 325 1.89 -3.77 -2.43
CA PHE A 325 1.44 -3.66 -3.82
C PHE A 325 0.55 -2.44 -4.07
N ILE A 326 -0.47 -2.21 -3.24
CA ILE A 326 -1.33 -1.01 -3.39
C ILE A 326 -0.50 0.26 -3.22
N ALA A 327 0.42 0.30 -2.24
CA ALA A 327 1.23 1.47 -1.97
C ALA A 327 2.11 1.85 -3.18
N GLU A 328 2.76 0.88 -3.81
CA GLU A 328 3.60 1.14 -4.99
C GLU A 328 2.79 1.50 -6.25
N GLN A 329 1.66 0.82 -6.51
CA GLN A 329 0.75 1.17 -7.60
C GLN A 329 0.23 2.61 -7.43
N THR A 330 -0.16 2.97 -6.20
CA THR A 330 -0.63 4.32 -5.87
C THR A 330 0.49 5.34 -6.05
N LEU A 331 1.72 5.03 -5.62
CA LEU A 331 2.87 5.92 -5.78
C LEU A 331 3.17 6.22 -7.25
N LYS A 332 3.21 5.18 -8.10
CA LYS A 332 3.45 5.39 -9.54
C LYS A 332 2.28 6.11 -10.22
N THR A 333 1.04 5.89 -9.76
CA THR A 333 -0.14 6.62 -10.24
C THR A 333 -0.05 8.10 -9.90
N ILE A 334 0.33 8.45 -8.67
CA ILE A 334 0.64 9.84 -8.29
C ILE A 334 1.66 10.44 -9.25
N GLY A 335 2.72 9.69 -9.57
CA GLY A 335 3.76 10.12 -10.52
C GLY A 335 3.22 10.35 -11.93
N ALA A 336 2.38 9.45 -12.45
CA ALA A 336 1.77 9.59 -13.77
C ALA A 336 0.81 10.80 -13.85
N GLU A 337 -0.05 10.97 -12.84
CA GLU A 337 -1.06 12.03 -12.83
C GLU A 337 -0.47 13.42 -12.56
N SER A 338 0.64 13.50 -11.80
CA SER A 338 1.25 14.80 -11.45
C SER A 338 2.37 15.24 -12.40
N GLU A 339 3.14 14.28 -12.93
CA GLU A 339 4.40 14.54 -13.66
C GLU A 339 4.41 13.86 -15.05
N GLY A 340 3.27 13.34 -15.48
CA GLY A 340 3.06 12.71 -16.79
C GLY A 340 3.52 11.26 -16.89
N ILE A 341 3.08 10.57 -17.94
CA ILE A 341 3.44 9.18 -18.23
C ILE A 341 4.86 9.06 -18.84
N PRO A 342 5.56 7.93 -18.65
CA PRO A 342 5.23 6.86 -17.73
C PRO A 342 5.32 7.33 -16.27
N GLY A 343 4.43 6.82 -15.42
CA GLY A 343 4.50 6.99 -13.97
C GLY A 343 5.67 6.22 -13.39
N THR A 344 6.47 6.88 -12.56
CA THR A 344 7.63 6.30 -11.90
C THR A 344 7.57 6.52 -10.38
N ALA A 345 8.30 5.71 -9.62
CA ALA A 345 8.40 5.90 -8.17
C ALA A 345 9.03 7.26 -7.84
N GLU A 346 10.06 7.68 -8.58
CA GLU A 346 10.71 8.98 -8.42
C GLU A 346 9.76 10.16 -8.62
N LYS A 347 8.95 10.12 -9.69
CA LYS A 347 7.92 11.14 -9.95
C LYS A 347 6.90 11.19 -8.81
N GLY A 348 6.44 10.02 -8.36
CA GLY A 348 5.52 9.91 -7.23
C GLY A 348 6.09 10.53 -5.95
N ILE A 349 7.32 10.15 -5.58
CA ILE A 349 8.01 10.65 -4.39
C ILE A 349 8.19 12.16 -4.46
N LYS A 350 8.61 12.68 -5.62
CA LYS A 350 8.77 14.12 -5.86
C LYS A 350 7.44 14.86 -5.65
N ALA A 351 6.34 14.36 -6.23
CA ALA A 351 5.03 14.98 -6.11
C ALA A 351 4.50 14.97 -4.67
N ILE A 352 4.70 13.86 -3.93
CA ILE A 352 4.36 13.77 -2.51
C ILE A 352 5.14 14.80 -1.69
N ALA A 353 6.46 14.87 -1.87
CA ALA A 353 7.30 15.81 -1.14
C ALA A 353 6.90 17.26 -1.42
N ALA A 354 6.71 17.63 -2.68
CA ALA A 354 6.27 18.97 -3.08
C ALA A 354 4.90 19.32 -2.47
N THR A 355 3.96 18.36 -2.47
CA THR A 355 2.62 18.56 -1.90
C THR A 355 2.69 18.80 -0.39
N LEU A 356 3.45 18.00 0.35
CA LEU A 356 3.59 18.16 1.80
C LEU A 356 4.31 19.45 2.19
N GLU A 357 5.29 19.88 1.39
CA GLU A 357 5.99 21.16 1.55
C GLU A 357 5.07 22.36 1.27
N GLN A 358 4.34 22.35 0.15
CA GLN A 358 3.40 23.41 -0.23
C GLN A 358 2.32 23.62 0.83
N ASN A 359 1.83 22.52 1.43
CA ASN A 359 0.84 22.56 2.51
C ASN A 359 1.46 22.82 3.90
N ARG A 360 2.78 23.01 3.99
CA ARG A 360 3.53 23.25 5.23
C ARG A 360 3.33 22.15 6.29
N ILE A 361 3.12 20.92 5.85
CA ILE A 361 2.77 19.77 6.70
C ILE A 361 4.04 19.15 7.30
N VAL A 362 5.06 18.94 6.47
CA VAL A 362 6.32 18.34 6.93
C VAL A 362 7.48 19.26 6.57
N LYS A 363 8.38 19.47 7.53
CA LYS A 363 9.63 20.21 7.33
C LYS A 363 10.80 19.24 7.13
N GLY A 364 11.82 19.71 6.40
CA GLY A 364 13.04 18.96 6.15
C GLY A 364 12.91 17.92 5.04
N VAL A 365 14.00 17.22 4.78
CA VAL A 365 14.07 16.26 3.66
C VAL A 365 13.30 14.99 4.00
N LEU A 366 12.38 14.58 3.12
CA LEU A 366 11.78 13.25 3.19
C LEU A 366 12.69 12.26 2.48
N GLN A 367 13.20 11.27 3.20
CA GLN A 367 14.06 10.23 2.64
C GLN A 367 13.21 9.01 2.22
N GLN A 368 12.23 9.26 1.36
CA GLN A 368 11.40 8.22 0.75
C GLN A 368 12.14 7.61 -0.46
N ARG A 369 12.01 6.30 -0.63
CA ARG A 369 12.64 5.51 -1.69
C ARG A 369 11.66 4.56 -2.39
N ASP A 370 10.57 4.20 -1.71
CA ASP A 370 9.42 3.50 -2.27
C ASP A 370 8.12 3.93 -1.58
N GLY A 371 6.98 3.42 -2.02
CA GLY A 371 5.67 3.76 -1.48
C GLY A 371 5.29 2.95 -0.24
N SER A 372 5.84 1.73 -0.13
CA SER A 372 5.40 0.70 0.81
C SER A 372 6.17 0.67 2.12
N GLY A 373 7.41 1.18 2.13
CA GLY A 373 8.31 1.03 3.27
C GLY A 373 9.15 -0.25 3.27
N LEU A 374 9.07 -1.06 2.21
CA LEU A 374 9.84 -2.30 2.09
C LEU A 374 11.33 -2.01 1.85
N SER A 375 11.64 -0.90 1.16
CA SER A 375 13.00 -0.43 0.96
C SER A 375 13.67 -0.11 2.30
N ARG A 376 14.83 -0.72 2.53
CA ARG A 376 15.70 -0.42 3.68
C ARG A 376 16.36 0.96 3.60
N TYR A 377 16.24 1.65 2.48
CA TYR A 377 16.78 2.99 2.28
C TYR A 377 15.80 4.09 2.70
N ASN A 378 14.56 3.73 3.00
CA ASN A 378 13.59 4.66 3.56
C ASN A 378 14.03 5.15 4.94
N LEU A 379 13.95 6.46 5.15
CA LEU A 379 14.17 7.07 6.46
C LEU A 379 13.11 8.13 6.72
N ILE A 380 12.59 8.15 7.94
CA ILE A 380 11.68 9.19 8.42
C ILE A 380 11.87 9.38 9.92
N THR A 381 11.57 10.58 10.41
CA THR A 381 11.65 10.89 11.84
C THR A 381 10.27 10.74 12.51
N PRO A 382 10.21 10.37 13.81
CA PRO A 382 8.95 10.42 14.58
C PRO A 382 8.28 11.80 14.52
N ASN A 383 9.07 12.87 14.51
CA ASN A 383 8.59 14.24 14.32
C ASN A 383 7.83 14.42 13.00
N GLN A 384 8.39 13.96 11.88
CA GLN A 384 7.74 14.08 10.56
C GLN A 384 6.42 13.30 10.51
N ILE A 385 6.38 12.06 11.03
CA ILE A 385 5.14 11.26 11.07
C ILE A 385 4.07 11.96 11.91
N THR A 386 4.40 12.30 13.17
CA THR A 386 3.42 12.87 14.10
C THR A 386 2.91 14.23 13.66
N THR A 387 3.78 15.08 13.11
CA THR A 387 3.38 16.38 12.54
C THR A 387 2.45 16.19 11.36
N MET A 388 2.76 15.26 10.43
CA MET A 388 1.87 14.95 9.32
C MET A 388 0.50 14.46 9.78
N LEU A 389 0.45 13.49 10.70
CA LEU A 389 -0.80 12.96 11.23
C LEU A 389 -1.63 14.04 11.93
N TYR A 390 -1.00 14.92 12.69
CA TYR A 390 -1.66 16.04 13.35
C TYR A 390 -2.32 17.00 12.33
N HIS A 391 -1.57 17.41 11.30
CA HIS A 391 -2.10 18.29 10.26
C HIS A 391 -3.24 17.64 9.46
N LEU A 392 -3.10 16.36 9.10
CA LEU A 392 -4.14 15.64 8.37
C LEU A 392 -5.40 15.44 9.21
N TYR A 393 -5.27 15.13 10.50
CA TYR A 393 -6.40 14.96 11.41
C TYR A 393 -7.30 16.20 11.44
N TYR A 394 -6.72 17.40 11.39
CA TYR A 394 -7.44 18.67 11.37
C TYR A 394 -7.86 19.13 9.97
N SER A 395 -7.47 18.41 8.91
CA SER A 395 -7.98 18.68 7.57
C SER A 395 -9.45 18.28 7.50
N PHE A 396 -10.36 19.25 7.34
CA PHE A 396 -11.78 18.96 7.13
C PHE A 396 -12.01 18.04 5.93
N ALA A 397 -11.17 18.15 4.90
CA ALA A 397 -11.31 17.40 3.66
C ALA A 397 -10.71 15.97 3.70
N TYR A 398 -9.80 15.68 4.64
CA TYR A 398 -9.01 14.43 4.61
C TYR A 398 -8.85 13.74 5.96
N GLY A 399 -9.17 14.40 7.08
CA GLY A 399 -9.05 13.83 8.42
C GLY A 399 -9.92 12.59 8.60
N PRO A 400 -11.24 12.66 8.33
CA PRO A 400 -12.12 11.49 8.37
C PRO A 400 -11.63 10.36 7.45
N GLU A 401 -11.24 10.70 6.22
CA GLU A 401 -10.74 9.77 5.22
C GLU A 401 -9.51 9.02 5.73
N LEU A 402 -8.48 9.76 6.20
CA LEU A 402 -7.27 9.18 6.77
C LEU A 402 -7.62 8.21 7.90
N LEU A 403 -8.48 8.61 8.85
CA LEU A 403 -8.84 7.77 9.99
C LEU A 403 -9.46 6.43 9.56
N THR A 404 -10.28 6.42 8.51
CA THR A 404 -10.86 5.15 8.02
C THR A 404 -9.81 4.18 7.51
N THR A 405 -8.67 4.67 7.03
CA THR A 405 -7.59 3.82 6.49
C THR A 405 -6.78 3.12 7.58
N LEU A 406 -6.73 3.67 8.79
CA LEU A 406 -5.87 3.17 9.87
C LEU A 406 -6.49 1.94 10.56
N PRO A 407 -5.70 0.90 10.89
CA PRO A 407 -6.19 -0.22 11.68
C PRO A 407 -6.59 0.21 13.11
N VAL A 408 -7.63 -0.43 13.65
CA VAL A 408 -8.11 -0.18 15.01
C VAL A 408 -7.61 -1.29 15.93
N SER A 409 -6.89 -0.91 16.98
CA SER A 409 -6.28 -1.82 17.94
C SER A 409 -7.30 -2.75 18.58
N GLY A 410 -7.03 -4.06 18.54
CA GLY A 410 -7.90 -5.12 19.04
C GLY A 410 -9.15 -5.40 18.20
N ILE A 411 -9.30 -4.76 17.03
CA ILE A 411 -10.51 -4.89 16.21
C ILE A 411 -10.19 -5.38 14.80
N ASP A 412 -9.31 -4.71 14.07
CA ASP A 412 -9.12 -5.01 12.64
C ASP A 412 -7.70 -4.82 12.11
N GLY A 413 -7.54 -5.25 10.86
CA GLY A 413 -6.31 -5.14 10.11
C GLY A 413 -5.13 -5.84 10.80
N THR A 414 -3.95 -5.22 10.70
CA THR A 414 -2.73 -5.71 11.32
C THR A 414 -2.67 -5.54 12.84
N LEU A 415 -3.68 -4.91 13.46
CA LEU A 415 -3.73 -4.68 14.92
C LEU A 415 -4.86 -5.45 15.61
N LYS A 416 -5.44 -6.46 14.96
CA LYS A 416 -6.60 -7.20 15.48
C LYS A 416 -6.34 -8.10 16.70
N ASN A 417 -5.09 -8.50 16.94
CA ASN A 417 -4.71 -9.48 17.98
C ASN A 417 -3.91 -8.82 19.09
#